data_AF-A0AAJ2GZF9-F1
#
_entry.id   AF-A0AAJ2GZF9-F1
#
_cell.length_a   1.000
_cell.length_b   1.000
_cell.length_c   1.000
_cell.angle_alpha   90.00
_cell.angle_beta   90.00
_cell.angle_gamma   90.00
#
_symmetry.space_group_name_H-M   'P 1'
#
loop_
_entity.id
_entity.type
_entity.pdbx_description
1 polymer ?
#
loop_
_entity_poly.entity_id
_entity_poly.type
_entity_poly.pdbx_seq_one_letter_code
_entity_poly.pdbx_strand_id
1 'polypeptide(L)'
;MIFYQEMENILKDLQQLEGKPAVSVFIKTHRTFPDNEKDPIALKNQLKVVEDHLKQQHGDAIAKQVIQQIQQETRDLNPNYNLDTLAIFATPQQAKVLRFPFDTAERVIVG
;
A
#
# COMPACT_ATOMS: atom_id res chain seq x y z
N MET A 1 0.87 -9.42 24.02
CA MET A 1 2.29 -9.77 23.82
C MET A 1 2.57 -10.22 22.38
N ILE A 2 1.71 -11.03 21.75
CA ILE A 2 1.88 -11.51 20.35
C ILE A 2 1.95 -10.37 19.31
N PHE A 3 1.11 -9.34 19.44
CA PHE A 3 1.07 -8.20 18.51
C PHE A 3 2.40 -7.42 18.38
N TYR A 4 3.14 -7.28 19.48
CA TYR A 4 4.43 -6.54 19.47
C TYR A 4 5.50 -7.29 18.65
N GLN A 5 5.54 -8.62 18.78
CA GLN A 5 6.48 -9.45 18.02
C GLN A 5 6.20 -9.38 16.51
N GLU A 6 4.92 -9.33 16.13
CA GLU A 6 4.49 -9.20 14.74
C GLU A 6 4.93 -7.86 14.15
N MET A 7 4.80 -6.77 14.91
CA MET A 7 5.25 -5.44 14.48
C MET A 7 6.78 -5.35 14.31
N GLU A 8 7.57 -5.99 15.17
CA GLU A 8 9.03 -6.03 15.01
C GLU A 8 9.46 -6.77 13.75
N ASN A 9 8.80 -7.88 13.42
CA ASN A 9 9.08 -8.63 12.20
C ASN A 9 8.69 -7.84 10.95
N ILE A 10 7.53 -7.16 10.98
CA ILE A 10 7.11 -6.25 9.91
C ILE A 10 8.16 -5.14 9.70
N LEU A 11 8.66 -4.52 10.77
CA LEU A 11 9.69 -3.48 10.66
C LEU A 11 10.98 -4.00 10.03
N LYS A 12 11.45 -5.19 10.44
CA LYS A 12 12.65 -5.80 9.86
C LYS A 12 12.47 -6.11 8.38
N ASP A 13 11.30 -6.63 8.00
CA ASP A 13 10.99 -6.89 6.60
C ASP A 13 10.91 -5.60 5.77
N LEU A 14 10.38 -4.52 6.34
CA LEU A 14 10.33 -3.21 5.69
C LEU A 14 11.73 -2.59 5.56
N GLN A 15 12.65 -2.85 6.48
CA GLN A 15 14.04 -2.42 6.35
C GLN A 15 14.78 -3.14 5.21
N GLN A 16 14.32 -4.33 4.80
CA GLN A 16 14.88 -5.06 3.65
C GLN A 16 14.33 -4.59 2.30
N LEU A 17 13.31 -3.72 2.29
CA LEU A 17 12.85 -3.03 1.08
C LEU A 17 13.88 -1.97 0.68
N GLU A 18 14.93 -2.40 -0.01
CA GLU A 18 15.94 -1.52 -0.57
C GLU A 18 15.55 -1.09 -2.00
N GLY A 19 15.51 0.22 -2.26
CA GLY A 19 15.23 0.77 -3.59
C GLY A 19 14.79 2.22 -3.53
N LYS A 20 15.22 3.03 -4.50
CA LYS A 20 14.75 4.40 -4.69
C LYS A 20 13.98 4.51 -6.01
N PRO A 21 12.81 5.15 -6.05
CA PRO A 21 12.09 5.73 -4.92
C PRO A 21 11.40 4.69 -4.04
N ALA A 22 11.29 5.00 -2.75
CA ALA A 22 10.48 4.23 -1.80
C ALA A 22 9.12 4.90 -1.64
N VAL A 23 8.06 4.14 -1.87
CA VAL A 23 6.68 4.62 -1.83
C VAL A 23 5.94 3.95 -0.70
N SER A 24 5.37 4.75 0.19
CA SER A 24 4.52 4.27 1.27
C SER A 24 3.13 4.89 1.10
N VAL A 25 2.12 4.04 0.98
CA VAL A 25 0.72 4.42 0.80
C VAL A 25 -0.08 3.81 1.92
N PHE A 26 -0.76 4.64 2.70
CA PHE A 26 -1.70 4.22 3.72
C PHE A 26 -3.11 4.52 3.22
N ILE A 27 -3.94 3.49 3.14
CA ILE A 27 -5.31 3.55 2.62
C ILE A 27 -6.22 3.08 3.74
N LYS A 28 -7.25 3.88 4.04
CA LYS A 28 -8.30 3.47 4.97
C LYS A 28 -9.27 2.54 4.24
N THR A 29 -9.56 1.39 4.82
CA THR A 29 -10.46 0.38 4.25
C THR A 29 -11.69 0.24 5.14
N HIS A 30 -12.88 0.18 4.56
CA HIS A 30 -14.13 0.18 5.34
C HIS A 30 -14.54 -1.25 5.71
N ARG A 31 -14.67 -1.51 7.02
CA ARG A 31 -15.08 -2.82 7.55
C ARG A 31 -16.54 -3.18 7.29
N THR A 32 -17.39 -2.23 6.93
CA THR A 32 -18.85 -2.40 6.92
C THR A 32 -19.48 -2.14 5.55
N PHE A 33 -20.40 -3.03 5.15
CA PHE A 33 -21.31 -2.83 4.03
C PHE A 33 -22.27 -1.67 4.33
N PRO A 34 -22.62 -0.82 3.35
CA PRO A 34 -22.32 -0.88 1.91
C PRO A 34 -21.01 -0.19 1.49
N ASP A 35 -20.24 0.37 2.43
CA ASP A 35 -19.05 1.17 2.07
C ASP A 35 -17.88 0.32 1.55
N ASN A 36 -17.85 -0.97 1.87
CA ASN A 36 -16.87 -1.92 1.33
C ASN A 36 -16.99 -2.14 -0.20
N GLU A 37 -18.14 -1.87 -0.83
CA GLU A 37 -18.27 -1.91 -2.29
C GLU A 37 -17.47 -0.78 -2.97
N LYS A 38 -17.17 0.30 -2.22
CA LYS A 38 -16.39 1.43 -2.71
C LYS A 38 -14.90 1.22 -2.50
N ASP A 39 -14.47 0.30 -1.65
CA ASP A 39 -13.06 0.08 -1.34
C ASP A 39 -12.20 -0.27 -2.57
N PRO A 40 -12.64 -1.12 -3.52
CA PRO A 40 -11.89 -1.36 -4.75
C PRO A 40 -11.74 -0.10 -5.61
N ILE A 41 -12.77 0.77 -5.60
CA ILE A 41 -12.77 2.02 -6.35
C ILE A 41 -11.86 3.05 -5.66
N ALA A 42 -11.93 3.15 -4.33
CA ALA A 42 -11.08 4.01 -3.52
C ALA A 42 -9.60 3.62 -3.67
N LEU A 43 -9.29 2.32 -3.61
CA LEU A 43 -7.95 1.79 -3.87
C LEU A 43 -7.45 2.21 -5.26
N LYS A 44 -8.27 2.02 -6.30
CA LYS A 44 -7.89 2.40 -7.67
C LYS A 44 -7.66 3.92 -7.80
N ASN A 45 -8.50 4.73 -7.18
CA ASN A 45 -8.34 6.19 -7.18
C ASN A 45 -7.06 6.61 -6.44
N GLN A 46 -6.77 6.00 -5.30
CA GLN A 46 -5.58 6.29 -4.52
C GLN A 46 -4.30 5.88 -5.25
N LEU A 47 -4.30 4.70 -5.88
CA LEU A 47 -3.18 4.24 -6.72
C LEU A 47 -2.94 5.19 -7.90
N LYS A 48 -4.00 5.78 -8.47
CA LYS A 48 -3.85 6.79 -9.52
C LYS A 48 -3.19 8.07 -9.01
N VAL A 49 -3.57 8.54 -7.81
CA VAL A 49 -2.91 9.70 -7.17
C VAL A 49 -1.43 9.42 -6.91
N VAL A 50 -1.11 8.22 -6.43
CA VAL A 50 0.28 7.77 -6.20
C VAL A 50 1.05 7.71 -7.52
N GLU A 51 0.44 7.17 -8.58
CA GLU A 51 1.02 7.12 -9.91
C GLU A 51 1.34 8.52 -10.45
N ASP A 52 0.40 9.46 -10.34
CA ASP A 52 0.59 10.83 -10.80
C ASP A 52 1.68 11.54 -10.00
N HIS A 53 1.75 11.33 -8.69
CA HIS A 53 2.80 11.90 -7.83
C HIS A 53 4.19 11.33 -8.18
N LEU A 54 4.28 10.02 -8.42
CA LEU A 54 5.50 9.36 -8.87
C LEU A 54 5.96 9.82 -10.24
N LYS A 55 5.02 10.02 -11.18
CA LYS A 55 5.32 10.55 -12.51
C LYS A 55 5.96 11.93 -12.41
N GLN A 56 5.43 12.79 -11.55
CA GLN A 56 5.95 14.14 -11.36
C GLN A 56 7.36 14.16 -10.74
N GLN A 57 7.66 13.26 -9.80
CA GLN A 57 8.94 13.28 -9.07
C GLN A 57 10.05 12.40 -9.69
N HIS A 58 9.69 11.25 -10.28
CA HIS A 58 10.66 10.23 -10.73
C HIS A 58 10.45 9.78 -12.20
N GLY A 59 9.42 10.29 -12.87
CA GLY A 59 9.13 9.99 -14.27
C GLY A 59 8.22 8.77 -14.51
N ASP A 60 7.67 8.68 -15.72
CA ASP A 60 6.64 7.70 -16.10
C ASP A 60 7.11 6.24 -16.03
N ALA A 61 8.38 5.98 -16.35
CA ALA A 61 8.93 4.62 -16.29
C ALA A 61 8.94 4.06 -14.87
N ILE A 62 9.41 4.85 -13.90
CA ILE A 62 9.49 4.46 -12.49
C ILE A 62 8.09 4.32 -11.90
N ALA A 63 7.19 5.27 -12.19
CA ALA A 63 5.81 5.21 -11.73
C ALA A 63 5.14 3.90 -12.18
N LYS A 64 5.29 3.53 -13.46
CA LYS A 64 4.72 2.28 -13.99
C LYS A 64 5.29 1.04 -13.29
N GLN A 65 6.60 0.98 -13.06
CA GLN A 65 7.22 -0.16 -12.37
C GLN A 65 6.66 -0.33 -10.96
N VAL A 66 6.60 0.75 -10.18
CA VAL A 66 6.06 0.72 -8.82
C VAL A 66 4.59 0.29 -8.83
N ILE A 67 3.76 0.88 -9.69
CA ILE A 67 2.34 0.53 -9.78
C ILE A 67 2.14 -0.93 -10.20
N GLN A 68 2.97 -1.46 -11.11
CA GLN A 68 2.92 -2.88 -11.49
C GLN A 68 3.23 -3.79 -10.30
N GLN A 69 4.26 -3.48 -9.51
CA GLN A 69 4.59 -4.26 -8.31
C GLN A 69 3.42 -4.26 -7.31
N ILE A 70 2.82 -3.09 -7.08
CA ILE A 70 1.65 -2.96 -6.20
C ILE A 70 0.46 -3.76 -6.76
N GLN A 71 0.19 -3.68 -8.06
CA GLN A 71 -0.90 -4.42 -8.70
C GLN A 71 -0.68 -5.93 -8.61
N GLN A 72 0.55 -6.40 -8.72
CA GLN A 72 0.89 -7.82 -8.59
C GLN A 72 0.59 -8.33 -7.18
N GLU A 73 1.01 -7.61 -6.14
CA GLU A 73 0.76 -7.98 -4.74
C GLU A 73 -0.70 -7.79 -4.33
N THR A 74 -1.41 -6.86 -4.96
CA THR A 74 -2.84 -6.60 -4.67
C THR A 74 -3.79 -7.50 -5.45
N ARG A 75 -3.32 -8.22 -6.47
CA ARG A 75 -4.16 -9.03 -7.37
C ARG A 75 -4.91 -10.14 -6.65
N ASP A 76 -4.24 -10.78 -5.69
CA ASP A 76 -4.77 -11.91 -4.92
C ASP A 76 -5.35 -11.48 -3.57
N LEU A 77 -5.41 -10.17 -3.29
CA LEU A 77 -6.04 -9.67 -2.07
C LEU A 77 -7.54 -9.91 -2.13
N ASN A 78 -8.01 -10.86 -1.32
CA ASN A 78 -9.43 -11.11 -1.16
C ASN A 78 -10.11 -9.87 -0.55
N PRO A 79 -11.08 -9.24 -1.24
CA PRO A 79 -11.82 -8.06 -0.77
C PRO A 79 -12.78 -8.38 0.40
N ASN A 80 -12.99 -9.66 0.75
CA ASN A 80 -13.80 -10.04 1.91
C ASN A 80 -13.04 -9.97 3.25
N TYR A 81 -11.71 -9.77 3.23
CA TYR A 81 -10.90 -9.62 4.43
C TYR A 81 -10.51 -8.15 4.63
N ASN A 82 -11.51 -7.30 4.86
CA ASN A 82 -11.33 -5.89 5.16
C ASN A 82 -10.91 -5.70 6.63
N LEU A 83 -9.62 -5.45 6.85
CA LEU A 83 -9.10 -4.85 8.08
C LEU A 83 -9.08 -3.32 7.93
N ASP A 84 -8.97 -2.54 9.01
CA ASP A 84 -9.22 -1.07 9.04
C ASP A 84 -8.26 -0.23 8.18
N THR A 85 -7.05 -0.73 7.92
CA THR A 85 -6.05 0.00 7.11
C THR A 85 -5.23 -0.97 6.28
N LEU A 86 -5.01 -0.57 5.03
CA LEU A 86 -4.11 -1.23 4.10
C LEU A 86 -2.91 -0.33 3.83
N ALA A 87 -1.73 -0.80 4.20
CA ALA A 87 -0.47 -0.11 3.96
C ALA A 87 0.31 -0.81 2.85
N ILE A 88 0.69 -0.06 1.83
CA ILE A 88 1.43 -0.55 0.68
C ILE A 88 2.80 0.13 0.71
N PHE A 89 3.84 -0.69 0.72
CA PHE A 89 5.22 -0.26 0.60
C PHE A 89 5.77 -0.79 -0.70
N ALA A 90 6.24 0.07 -1.58
CA ALA A 90 6.69 -0.33 -2.90
C ALA A 90 7.93 0.43 -3.35
N THR A 91 8.79 -0.30 -4.04
CA THR A 91 9.94 0.19 -4.80
C THR A 91 9.78 -0.27 -6.26
N PRO A 92 10.61 0.20 -7.20
CA PRO A 92 10.57 -0.31 -8.57
C PRO A 92 10.85 -1.82 -8.69
N GLN A 93 11.49 -2.41 -7.68
CA GLN A 93 11.91 -3.81 -7.68
C GLN A 93 10.91 -4.75 -6.98
N GLN A 94 10.22 -4.27 -5.95
CA GLN A 94 9.35 -5.10 -5.12
C GLN A 94 8.26 -4.27 -4.44
N ALA A 95 7.11 -4.87 -4.17
CA ALA A 95 6.07 -4.29 -3.34
C ALA A 95 5.73 -5.23 -2.18
N LYS A 96 5.18 -4.65 -1.13
CA LYS A 96 4.69 -5.37 0.04
C LYS A 96 3.41 -4.70 0.53
N VAL A 97 2.39 -5.52 0.73
CA VAL A 97 1.11 -5.08 1.27
C VAL A 97 0.98 -5.60 2.70
N LEU A 98 0.67 -4.69 3.62
CA LEU A 98 0.45 -4.96 5.02
C LEU A 98 -0.96 -4.54 5.41
N ARG A 99 -1.61 -5.35 6.23
CA ARG A 99 -2.94 -5.05 6.76
C ARG A 99 -2.79 -4.73 8.24
N PHE A 100 -3.22 -3.54 8.63
CA PHE A 100 -3.17 -3.12 10.02
C PHE A 100 -4.55 -3.26 10.67
N PRO A 101 -4.64 -3.81 11.90
CA PRO A 101 -5.90 -3.96 12.62
C PRO A 101 -6.34 -2.67 13.33
N PHE A 102 -5.87 -1.50 12.87
CA PHE A 102 -6.16 -0.20 13.46
C PHE A 102 -6.31 0.88 12.37
N ASP A 103 -7.09 1.90 12.68
CA ASP A 103 -7.30 3.06 11.81
C ASP A 103 -6.03 3.93 11.71
N THR A 104 -5.67 4.33 10.50
CA THR A 104 -4.62 5.31 10.24
C THR A 104 -5.12 6.44 9.33
N ALA A 105 -4.46 7.59 9.38
CA ALA A 105 -4.72 8.66 8.43
C ALA A 105 -4.18 8.27 7.05
N GLU A 106 -4.96 8.53 6.01
CA GLU A 106 -4.52 8.32 4.63
C GLU A 106 -3.30 9.20 4.34
N ARG A 107 -2.22 8.57 3.88
CA ARG A 107 -0.97 9.27 3.62
C ARG A 107 -0.20 8.61 2.49
N VAL A 108 0.32 9.45 1.60
CA VAL A 108 1.25 9.06 0.54
C VAL A 108 2.60 9.69 0.86
N ILE A 109 3.64 8.89 0.96
CA ILE A 109 5.02 9.33 1.16
C ILE A 109 5.86 8.74 0.04
N VAL A 110 6.63 9.59 -0.64
CA VAL A 110 7.60 9.21 -1.66
C VAL A 110 8.96 9.73 -1.20
N GLY A 111 9.97 8.86 -1.15
CA GLY A 111 11.32 9.16 -0.66
C GLY A 111 12.44 8.55 -1.50
#